data_AF-A0A968D4Q4-F1
#
_entry.id   AF-A0A968D4Q4-F1
#
_cell.length_a   1.000
_cell.length_b   1.000
_cell.length_c   1.000
_cell.angle_alpha   90.00
_cell.angle_beta   90.00
_cell.angle_gamma   90.00
#
_symmetry.space_group_name_H-M   'P 1'
#
loop_
_entity.id
_entity.type
_entity.pdbx_description
1 polymer ?
#
loop_
_entity_poly.entity_id
_entity_poly.type
_entity_poly.pdbx_seq_one_letter_code
_entity_poly.pdbx_strand_id
1 'polypeptide(L)'
;MNLVARYVLRETFGAWLVVTLVLFVILMTNQFAEILDDAAADQLPRDAVFGVLGLTSLRYITMLTPIGLFLGIMLALARLNRDSEMAALAACGIG
;
A
#
# COMPACT_ATOMS: atom_id res chain seq x y z
N MET A 1 9.12 24.94 6.72
CA MET A 1 8.57 23.58 6.93
C MET A 1 9.35 22.93 8.06
N ASN A 2 8.68 22.69 9.19
CA ASN A 2 9.31 22.18 10.43
C ASN A 2 9.95 20.80 10.19
N LEU A 3 11.13 20.56 10.79
CA LEU A 3 11.88 19.30 10.68
C LEU A 3 11.03 18.08 11.05
N VAL A 4 10.18 18.24 12.08
CA VAL A 4 9.22 17.24 12.57
C VAL A 4 8.21 16.84 11.50
N ALA A 5 7.62 17.81 10.79
CA ALA A 5 6.64 17.51 9.74
C ALA A 5 7.26 16.72 8.59
N ARG A 6 8.52 17.02 8.22
CA ARG A 6 9.26 16.26 7.20
C ARG A 6 9.58 14.84 7.67
N TYR A 7 9.91 14.67 8.95
CA TYR A 7 10.15 13.36 9.54
C TYR A 7 8.89 12.50 9.55
N VAL A 8 7.77 13.03 10.07
CA VAL A 8 6.49 12.32 10.10
C VAL A 8 6.00 11.98 8.70
N LEU A 9 6.13 12.89 7.73
CA LEU A 9 5.80 12.61 6.33
C LEU A 9 6.68 11.49 5.75
N ARG A 10 7.98 11.48 6.03
CA ARG A 10 8.89 10.43 5.51
C ARG A 10 8.56 9.07 6.10
N GLU A 11 8.30 9.01 7.40
CA GLU A 11 7.94 7.76 8.10
C GLU A 11 6.59 7.24 7.60
N THR A 12 5.60 8.11 7.49
CA THR A 12 4.27 7.80 6.97
C THR A 12 4.30 7.32 5.52
N PHE A 13 5.05 8.02 4.67
CA PHE A 13 5.17 7.67 3.25
C PHE A 13 5.93 6.34 3.08
N GLY A 14 6.95 6.08 3.90
CA GLY A 14 7.63 4.79 3.94
C GLY A 14 6.69 3.66 4.35
N ALA A 15 5.93 3.83 5.44
CA ALA A 15 4.94 2.84 5.88
C ALA A 15 3.85 2.61 4.83
N TRP A 16 3.34 3.68 4.22
CA TRP A 16 2.37 3.62 3.14
C TRP A 16 2.86 2.80 1.93
N LEU A 17 4.07 3.07 1.46
CA LEU A 17 4.66 2.35 0.33
C LEU A 17 4.82 0.86 0.65
N VAL A 18 5.30 0.51 1.84
CA VAL A 18 5.47 -0.89 2.25
C VAL A 18 4.12 -1.60 2.29
N VAL A 19 3.10 -1.02 2.91
CA VAL A 19 1.76 -1.62 2.99
C VAL A 19 1.15 -1.79 1.61
N THR A 20 1.20 -0.76 0.78
CA THR A 20 0.65 -0.79 -0.58
C THR A 20 1.34 -1.85 -1.43
N LEU A 21 2.66 -1.98 -1.32
CA LEU A 21 3.44 -3.00 -2.03
C LEU A 21 3.04 -4.41 -1.58
N VAL A 22 2.95 -4.65 -0.27
CA VAL A 22 2.54 -5.96 0.27
C VAL A 22 1.14 -6.35 -0.22
N LEU A 23 0.17 -5.44 -0.12
CA LEU A 23 -1.19 -5.69 -0.61
C LEU A 23 -1.23 -5.92 -2.13
N PHE A 24 -0.45 -5.17 -2.89
CA PHE A 24 -0.35 -5.32 -4.33
C PHE A 24 0.21 -6.69 -4.72
N VAL A 25 1.25 -7.16 -4.04
CA VAL A 25 1.83 -8.50 -4.28
C VAL A 25 0.80 -9.59 -3.97
N ILE A 26 0.08 -9.49 -2.85
CA ILE A 26 -0.96 -10.47 -2.48
C ILE A 26 -2.04 -10.53 -3.57
N LEU A 27 -2.55 -9.38 -4.02
CA LEU A 27 -3.58 -9.33 -5.07
C LEU A 27 -3.06 -9.85 -6.41
N MET A 28 -1.84 -9.49 -6.79
CA MET A 28 -1.21 -10.02 -8.01
C MET A 28 -1.10 -11.54 -7.95
N THR A 29 -0.66 -12.13 -6.83
CA THR A 29 -0.60 -13.59 -6.69
C THR A 29 -1.96 -14.25 -6.88
N ASN A 30 -3.03 -13.67 -6.33
CA ASN A 30 -4.39 -14.17 -6.55
C ASN A 30 -4.82 -14.05 -8.02
N GLN A 31 -4.54 -12.90 -8.65
CA GLN A 31 -4.87 -12.67 -10.05
C GLN A 31 -4.14 -13.65 -11.00
N PHE A 32 -2.87 -13.95 -10.70
CA PHE A 32 -2.11 -14.94 -11.46
C PHE A 32 -2.71 -16.34 -11.33
N ALA A 33 -3.21 -16.72 -10.14
CA ALA A 33 -3.90 -17.99 -9.95
C ALA A 33 -5.21 -18.05 -10.75
N GLU A 34 -6.04 -17.00 -10.68
CA GLU A 34 -7.30 -16.92 -11.44
C GLU A 34 -7.06 -17.03 -12.97
N ILE A 35 -6.03 -16.36 -13.48
CA ILE A 35 -5.71 -16.41 -14.92
C ILE A 35 -5.25 -17.81 -15.34
N LEU A 36 -4.54 -18.53 -14.47
CA LEU A 36 -4.11 -19.90 -14.74
C LEU A 36 -5.31 -20.85 -14.76
N ASP A 37 -6.28 -20.65 -13.87
CA ASP A 37 -7.55 -21.37 -13.86
C ASP A 37 -8.38 -21.08 -15.13
N ASP A 38 -8.48 -19.81 -15.54
CA ASP A 38 -9.19 -19.42 -16.77
C ASP A 38 -8.52 -19.97 -18.04
N ALA A 39 -7.18 -20.05 -18.05
CA ALA A 39 -6.43 -20.66 -19.15
C ALA A 39 -6.62 -22.19 -19.21
N ALA A 40 -6.84 -22.84 -18.07
CA ALA A 40 -7.19 -24.26 -18.00
C ALA A 40 -8.65 -24.52 -18.44
N ALA A 41 -9.53 -23.54 -18.28
CA ALA A 41 -10.94 -23.62 -18.66
C ALA A 41 -11.25 -23.26 -20.13
N ASP A 42 -10.23 -23.01 -20.97
CA ASP A 42 -10.32 -22.64 -22.40
C ASP A 42 -11.13 -21.36 -22.68
N GLN A 43 -11.31 -20.49 -21.67
CA GLN A 43 -12.17 -19.29 -21.74
C GLN A 43 -11.43 -18.01 -22.16
N LEU A 44 -10.09 -18.01 -22.21
CA LEU A 44 -9.29 -16.82 -22.50
C LEU A 44 -8.37 -16.98 -23.74
N PRO A 45 -8.49 -16.12 -24.77
CA PRO A 45 -7.46 -15.97 -25.77
C PRO A 45 -6.17 -15.41 -25.13
N ARG A 46 -5.07 -16.15 -25.28
CA ARG A 46 -3.76 -15.85 -24.66
C ARG A 46 -3.23 -14.44 -24.95
N ASP A 47 -3.63 -13.86 -26.07
CA ASP A 47 -3.23 -12.51 -26.49
C ASP A 47 -3.87 -11.38 -25.67
N ALA A 48 -5.05 -11.62 -25.06
CA ALA A 48 -5.73 -10.63 -24.23
C ALA A 48 -5.28 -10.64 -22.75
N VAL A 49 -4.63 -11.73 -22.31
CA VAL A 49 -4.25 -11.95 -20.90
C VAL A 49 -3.32 -10.84 -20.40
N PHE A 50 -2.30 -10.46 -21.17
CA PHE A 50 -1.37 -9.39 -20.79
C PHE A 50 -2.06 -8.01 -20.73
N GLY A 51 -3.02 -7.74 -21.62
CA GLY A 51 -3.79 -6.50 -21.61
C GLY A 51 -4.72 -6.40 -20.39
N VAL A 52 -5.41 -7.50 -20.06
CA VAL A 52 -6.29 -7.60 -18.89
C VAL A 52 -5.48 -7.50 -17.59
N LEU A 53 -4.31 -8.15 -17.52
CA LEU A 53 -3.38 -8.03 -16.40
C LEU A 53 -2.92 -6.59 -16.18
N GLY A 54 -2.49 -5.90 -17.25
CA GLY A 54 -2.06 -4.51 -17.19
C GLY A 54 -3.16 -3.58 -16.67
N LEU A 55 -4.35 -3.65 -17.26
CA LEU A 55 -5.50 -2.83 -16.85
C LEU A 55 -5.95 -3.14 -15.41
N THR A 56 -5.93 -4.42 -15.02
CA THR A 56 -6.32 -4.85 -13.68
C THR A 56 -5.31 -4.41 -12.63
N SER A 57 -4.01 -4.46 -12.94
CA SER A 57 -2.96 -3.94 -12.05
C SER A 57 -3.11 -2.43 -11.79
N LEU A 58 -3.43 -1.64 -12.82
CA LEU A 58 -3.72 -0.20 -12.69
C LEU A 58 -4.95 0.06 -11.83
N ARG A 59 -6.01 -0.74 -12.03
CA ARG A 59 -7.22 -0.69 -11.21
C ARG A 59 -6.90 -0.99 -9.74
N TYR A 60 -6.10 -2.02 -9.47
CA TYR A 60 -5.68 -2.35 -8.12
C TYR A 60 -4.84 -1.25 -7.49
N ILE A 61 -3.90 -0.63 -8.19
CA ILE A 61 -3.12 0.50 -7.64
C ILE A 61 -4.02 1.67 -7.25
N THR A 62 -4.99 2.00 -8.11
CA THR A 62 -5.96 3.10 -7.83
C THR A 62 -6.81 2.79 -6.60
N MET A 63 -7.23 1.53 -6.44
CA MET A 63 -8.06 1.10 -5.31
C MET A 63 -7.25 0.92 -4.01
N LEU A 64 -6.02 0.42 -4.13
CA LEU A 64 -5.12 0.19 -3.00
C LEU A 64 -4.53 1.48 -2.45
N THR A 65 -4.33 2.51 -3.28
CA THR A 65 -3.76 3.79 -2.85
C THR A 65 -4.42 4.36 -1.58
N PRO A 66 -5.77 4.57 -1.54
CA PRO A 66 -6.42 5.10 -0.35
C PRO A 66 -6.40 4.14 0.85
N ILE A 67 -6.55 2.83 0.62
CA ILE A 67 -6.54 1.81 1.68
C ILE A 67 -5.16 1.70 2.30
N GLY A 68 -4.14 1.58 1.46
CA GLY A 68 -2.75 1.58 1.86
C GLY A 68 -2.41 2.85 2.61
N LEU A 69 -2.90 4.02 2.16
CA LEU A 69 -2.60 5.31 2.81
C LEU A 69 -3.14 5.34 4.23
N PHE A 70 -4.39 4.93 4.40
CA PHE A 70 -5.01 4.81 5.72
C PHE A 70 -4.20 3.88 6.65
N LEU A 71 -3.86 2.68 6.19
CA LEU A 71 -3.10 1.71 6.96
C LEU A 71 -1.66 2.19 7.24
N GLY A 72 -1.01 2.82 6.26
CA GLY A 72 0.33 3.39 6.38
C GLY A 72 0.39 4.49 7.44
N ILE A 73 -0.60 5.40 7.44
CA ILE A 73 -0.74 6.43 8.48
C ILE A 73 -0.96 5.78 9.85
N MET A 74 -1.89 4.83 9.97
CA MET A 74 -2.16 4.13 11.23
C MET A 74 -0.90 3.45 11.79
N LEU A 75 -0.13 2.75 10.94
CA LEU A 75 1.10 2.09 11.36
C LEU A 75 2.21 3.06 11.74
N ALA A 76 2.38 4.15 10.99
CA ALA A 76 3.36 5.18 11.31
C ALA A 76 3.05 5.86 12.65
N LEU A 77 1.78 6.22 12.89
CA LEU A 77 1.34 6.78 14.18
C LEU A 77 1.45 5.77 15.32
N ALA A 78 1.19 4.48 15.06
CA ALA A 78 1.38 3.43 16.06
C ALA A 78 2.86 3.29 16.47
N ARG A 79 3.80 3.36 15.51
CA ARG A 79 5.24 3.36 15.81
C ARG A 79 5.65 4.60 16.60
N LEU A 80 5.22 5.78 16.16
CA LEU A 80 5.53 7.05 16.81
C LEU A 80 5.00 7.13 18.27
N ASN A 81 3.84 6.52 18.53
CA ASN A 81 3.33 6.33 19.90
C ASN A 81 4.16 5.31 20.69
N ARG A 82 4.46 4.15 20.08
CA ARG A 82 5.20 3.06 20.74
C ARG A 82 6.60 3.49 21.16
N ASP A 83 7.25 4.30 20.33
CA ASP A 83 8.59 4.82 20.58
C ASP A 83 8.56 6.08 21.47
N SER A 84 7.38 6.44 22.01
CA SER A 84 7.15 7.62 22.84
C SER A 84 7.52 8.97 22.19
N GLU A 85 7.72 8.99 20.87
CA GLU A 85 8.08 10.20 20.13
C GLU A 85 6.93 11.22 20.12
N MET A 86 5.67 10.76 19.98
CA MET A 86 4.51 11.67 20.11
C MET A 86 4.38 12.26 21.51
N ALA A 87 4.69 11.47 22.56
CA ALA A 87 4.68 11.97 23.94
C ALA A 87 5.80 13.01 24.16
N ALA A 88 6.99 12.77 23.60
CA ALA A 88 8.10 13.72 23.66
C ALA A 88 7.80 15.02 22.92
N LEU A 89 7.22 14.95 21.72
CA LEU A 89 6.78 16.11 20.95
C LEU A 89 5.75 16.93 21.73
N ALA A 90 4.74 16.27 22.30
CA ALA A 90 3.72 16.93 23.12
C ALA A 90 4.33 17.62 24.37
N ALA A 91 5.30 16.98 25.04
CA ALA A 91 6.02 17.57 26.17
C ALA A 91 6.86 18.80 25.79
N CYS A 92 7.35 18.86 24.54
CA CYS A 92 8.01 20.05 23.97
C CYS A 92 7.02 21.12 23.48
N GLY A 93 5.71 20.95 23.67
CA GLY A 93 4.68 21.88 23.19
C GLY A 93 4.39 21.78 21.70
N ILE A 94 4.77 20.68 21.05
CA ILE A 94 4.51 20.40 19.64
C ILE A 94 3.30 19.46 19.55
N GLY A 95 2.14 20.01 19.18
CA GLY A 95 0.86 19.29 19.03
C GLY A 95 -0.16 20.14 18.29
#